data_AF-A0A348XIQ2-F1
#
_entry.id   AF-A0A348XIQ2-F1
#
_cell.length_a   1.000
_cell.length_b   1.000
_cell.length_c   1.000
_cell.angle_alpha   90.00
_cell.angle_beta   90.00
_cell.angle_gamma   90.00
#
_symmetry.space_group_name_H-M   'P 1'
#
loop_
_entity.id
_entity.type
_entity.pdbx_description
1 polymer ?
#
loop_
_entity_poly.entity_id
_entity_poly.type
_entity_poly.pdbx_seq_one_letter_code
_entity_poly.pdbx_strand_id
1 'polypeptide(L)'
;MPNEPQRRQRIFLVCLAMLPFLQTIRYEYVLDDSVVITHNHYTQSGVAGVIPHLRHHSLHGYQQGRSSVDLPGGRYRPLSLITFSLEQQLWAAWPLFLRGFRHLVNVLVYAGIVWLLFDVSLRLKLKADVVLLVAALFAVHPTHVESVANIKGRDDLLMLFFALLALRTSQSQQCTTAHVVKLGIYTALAAFAKETGVMVAPVITLLLWQQKRLSAKRATALSAWIAATIFLIARASAITASGANTELLNNPFVAATINERIGTVLMTWAWYAKLLVAPWPLTVDYYPNHVPLVQLWHPASLLGAALTVALIWLLIRKKQTLAGFAAAWAVAFFLPVSNLLFTTGTLMAERFLLTPSVGLCWLLGLALSRCRKNPAALMWGVIALLAGLSTIRAAHWRDEITLLRHDVAVSHASAFSNHAIAELLLREANNSGHRNLSAIEAHLHAALQAHPAFTAARQKLMLVQYEAGKFDAALRTGRALLAASPDNYVARLHLGIWLRDAGAYEHALRHLRTVTASHPEDVEGNYHLGVSLLRMHTSQPGTTPEQLREARGALLRAARHAPLRSDIVEQLGVAQFLSGDFQGAITAWEHVLPARRSRQLAIPLREAYLKAGEHEKAAALGRQYQLD
;
A
#
# COMPACT_ATOMS: atom_id res chain seq x y z
N MET A 1 34.77 21.85 21.55
CA MET A 1 33.84 20.91 22.19
C MET A 1 32.50 21.63 22.39
N PRO A 2 31.34 20.97 22.26
CA PRO A 2 30.08 21.67 22.49
C PRO A 2 29.97 22.15 23.94
N ASN A 3 29.42 23.35 24.14
CA ASN A 3 29.14 23.87 25.48
C ASN A 3 28.22 22.89 26.23
N GLU A 4 28.49 22.64 27.51
CA GLU A 4 27.74 21.69 28.35
C GLU A 4 26.20 21.85 28.26
N PRO A 5 25.62 23.07 28.21
CA PRO A 5 24.17 23.26 28.04
C PRO A 5 23.64 22.68 26.71
N GLN A 6 24.41 22.80 25.62
CA GLN A 6 24.02 22.26 24.32
C GLN A 6 24.06 20.73 24.30
N ARG A 7 24.94 20.12 25.09
CA ARG A 7 24.97 18.65 25.25
C ARG A 7 23.71 18.18 25.95
N ARG A 8 23.30 18.83 27.04
CA ARG A 8 22.05 18.50 27.76
C ARG A 8 20.81 18.69 26.89
N GLN A 9 20.74 19.79 26.12
CA GLN A 9 19.66 20.05 25.16
C GLN A 9 19.54 18.96 24.09
N ARG A 10 20.66 18.47 23.54
CA ARG A 10 20.66 17.36 22.58
C ARG A 10 20.09 16.08 23.17
N ILE A 11 20.53 15.71 24.38
CA ILE A 11 20.04 14.50 25.07
C ILE A 11 18.54 14.64 25.30
N PHE A 12 18.10 15.79 25.82
CA PHE A 12 16.69 16.07 26.02
C PHE A 12 15.87 15.92 24.73
N LEU A 13 16.30 16.52 23.62
CA LEU A 13 15.60 16.43 22.34
C LEU A 13 15.55 15.01 21.78
N VAL A 14 16.63 14.24 21.93
CA VAL A 14 16.66 12.83 21.53
C VAL A 14 15.64 12.03 22.34
N CYS A 15 15.62 12.18 23.67
CA CYS A 15 14.63 11.51 24.51
C CYS A 15 13.20 11.93 24.17
N LEU A 16 12.97 13.24 23.96
CA LEU A 16 11.66 13.78 23.58
C LEU A 16 11.17 13.23 22.23
N ALA A 17 12.05 13.12 21.25
CA ALA A 17 11.75 12.56 19.94
C ALA A 17 11.41 11.07 19.99
N MET A 18 12.01 10.31 20.92
CA MET A 18 11.77 8.88 21.03
C MET A 18 10.48 8.56 21.80
N LEU A 19 10.15 9.38 22.81
CA LEU A 19 9.11 9.07 23.80
C LEU A 19 7.74 8.70 23.20
N PRO A 20 7.17 9.44 22.22
CA PRO A 20 5.87 9.08 21.62
C PRO A 20 5.89 7.75 20.85
N PHE A 21 7.08 7.29 20.44
CA PHE A 21 7.25 6.17 19.52
C PHE A 21 7.85 4.92 20.17
N LEU A 22 8.29 4.95 21.43
CA LEU A 22 8.83 3.75 22.09
C LEU A 22 7.82 2.58 22.12
N GLN A 23 6.53 2.89 22.17
CA GLN A 23 5.46 1.91 22.07
C GLN A 23 5.44 1.13 20.74
N THR A 24 5.96 1.73 19.65
CA THR A 24 5.90 1.10 18.31
C THR A 24 6.77 -0.13 18.18
N ILE A 25 7.75 -0.32 19.06
CA ILE A 25 8.61 -1.51 19.11
C ILE A 25 7.79 -2.81 19.26
N ARG A 26 6.56 -2.71 19.77
CA ARG A 26 5.65 -3.86 19.97
C ARG A 26 4.62 -4.03 18.85
N TYR A 27 4.59 -3.16 17.86
CA TYR A 27 3.52 -3.10 16.86
C TYR A 27 3.71 -4.11 15.74
N GLU A 28 2.65 -4.30 14.96
CA GLU A 28 2.60 -5.20 13.82
C GLU A 28 3.01 -4.50 12.51
N TYR A 29 3.14 -5.28 11.44
CA TYR A 29 3.28 -4.72 10.10
C TYR A 29 1.94 -4.15 9.65
N VAL A 30 1.94 -2.94 9.08
CA VAL A 30 0.71 -2.24 8.70
C VAL A 30 0.82 -1.66 7.30
N LEU A 31 -0.28 -1.71 6.52
CA LEU A 31 -0.37 -1.18 5.15
C LEU A 31 0.77 -1.68 4.23
N ASP A 32 1.58 -0.75 3.72
CA ASP A 32 2.65 -0.98 2.73
C ASP A 32 3.76 -1.91 3.25
N ASP A 33 3.89 -2.08 4.57
CA ASP A 33 4.87 -2.99 5.16
C ASP A 33 4.69 -4.41 4.61
N SER A 34 3.45 -4.87 4.49
CA SER A 34 3.15 -6.19 3.97
C SER A 34 3.61 -6.36 2.52
N VAL A 35 3.49 -5.31 1.71
CA VAL A 35 3.82 -5.33 0.28
C VAL A 35 5.33 -5.35 0.06
N VAL A 36 6.07 -4.55 0.84
CA VAL A 36 7.50 -4.30 0.62
C VAL A 36 8.41 -5.16 1.50
N ILE A 37 7.86 -5.81 2.52
CA ILE A 37 8.61 -6.67 3.44
C ILE A 37 8.13 -8.10 3.30
N THR A 38 6.92 -8.43 3.76
CA THR A 38 6.50 -9.83 3.93
C THR A 38 6.23 -10.54 2.61
N HIS A 39 5.62 -9.84 1.65
CA HIS A 39 5.28 -10.38 0.33
C HIS A 39 6.29 -10.02 -0.76
N ASN A 40 7.36 -9.30 -0.43
CA ASN A 40 8.40 -8.97 -1.40
C ASN A 40 9.48 -10.05 -1.40
N HIS A 41 9.55 -10.85 -2.46
CA HIS A 41 10.49 -11.96 -2.56
C HIS A 41 11.96 -11.50 -2.44
N TYR A 42 12.31 -10.34 -2.98
CA TYR A 42 13.68 -9.82 -2.89
C TYR A 42 14.06 -9.47 -1.45
N THR A 43 13.13 -8.87 -0.70
CA THR A 43 13.37 -8.58 0.72
C THR A 43 13.48 -9.86 1.53
N GLN A 44 12.66 -10.87 1.23
CA GLN A 44 12.73 -12.19 1.87
C GLN A 44 14.03 -12.94 1.54
N SER A 45 14.67 -12.69 0.40
CA SER A 45 15.96 -13.31 0.01
C SER A 45 17.20 -12.75 0.72
N GLY A 46 17.05 -11.85 1.70
CA GLY A 46 18.19 -11.31 2.45
C GLY A 46 19.19 -10.57 1.56
N VAL A 47 20.50 -10.82 1.73
CA VAL A 47 21.57 -10.15 0.97
C VAL A 47 21.45 -10.39 -0.55
N ALA A 48 20.92 -11.55 -0.97
CA ALA A 48 20.71 -11.84 -2.39
C ALA A 48 19.70 -10.88 -3.04
N GLY A 49 18.83 -10.23 -2.26
CA GLY A 49 17.88 -9.23 -2.72
C GLY A 49 18.47 -7.86 -3.07
N VAL A 50 19.71 -7.58 -2.68
CA VAL A 50 20.33 -6.24 -2.84
C VAL A 50 20.47 -5.84 -4.31
N ILE A 51 21.02 -6.72 -5.14
CA ILE A 51 21.19 -6.45 -6.58
C ILE A 51 19.84 -6.33 -7.29
N PRO A 52 18.85 -7.24 -7.08
CA PRO A 52 17.49 -7.06 -7.58
C PRO A 52 16.86 -5.71 -7.22
N HIS A 53 16.98 -5.27 -5.96
CA HIS A 53 16.46 -3.97 -5.54
C HIS A 53 17.11 -2.79 -6.28
N LEU A 54 18.40 -2.87 -6.62
CA LEU A 54 19.09 -1.84 -7.39
C LEU A 54 18.69 -1.82 -8.88
N ARG A 55 18.29 -2.96 -9.45
CA ARG A 55 17.98 -3.09 -10.88
C ARG A 55 16.52 -2.82 -11.23
N HIS A 56 15.60 -3.06 -10.29
CA HIS A 56 14.17 -2.99 -10.54
C HIS A 56 13.46 -1.97 -9.65
N HIS A 57 12.28 -1.54 -10.05
CA HIS A 57 11.42 -0.72 -9.21
C HIS A 57 10.97 -1.47 -7.93
N SER A 58 10.59 -0.71 -6.90
CA SER A 58 10.33 -1.17 -5.54
C SER A 58 9.24 -2.24 -5.38
N LEU A 59 8.33 -2.38 -6.36
CA LEU A 59 7.23 -3.35 -6.31
C LEU A 59 7.49 -4.62 -7.12
N HIS A 60 8.60 -4.69 -7.85
CA HIS A 60 8.85 -5.80 -8.76
C HIS A 60 8.90 -7.16 -8.02
N GLY A 61 9.55 -7.20 -6.86
CA GLY A 61 9.60 -8.40 -6.02
C GLY A 61 8.26 -8.83 -5.40
N TYR A 62 7.24 -7.96 -5.42
CA TYR A 62 5.87 -8.26 -4.99
C TYR A 62 4.98 -8.73 -6.16
N GLN A 63 5.23 -8.21 -7.37
CA GLN A 63 4.44 -8.49 -8.56
C GLN A 63 4.78 -9.83 -9.24
N GLN A 64 5.92 -10.46 -8.94
CA GLN A 64 6.26 -11.78 -9.47
C GLN A 64 5.21 -12.82 -9.02
N GLY A 65 4.29 -13.18 -9.92
CA GLY A 65 3.20 -14.14 -9.67
C GLY A 65 1.83 -13.52 -9.32
N ARG A 66 1.66 -12.18 -9.42
CA ARG A 66 0.37 -11.50 -9.19
C ARG A 66 0.05 -10.59 -10.39
N SER A 67 -1.23 -10.44 -10.73
CA SER A 67 -1.69 -9.51 -11.77
C SER A 67 -1.14 -8.10 -11.49
N SER A 68 -0.49 -7.51 -12.50
CA SER A 68 0.29 -6.27 -12.39
C SER A 68 -0.57 -5.09 -11.94
N VAL A 69 -0.33 -4.60 -10.71
CA VAL A 69 -0.75 -3.25 -10.32
C VAL A 69 0.42 -2.32 -10.65
N ASP A 70 0.47 -1.83 -11.87
CA ASP A 70 1.44 -0.81 -12.27
C ASP A 70 1.03 0.54 -11.70
N LEU A 71 1.55 0.87 -10.51
CA LEU A 71 1.35 2.19 -9.93
C LEU A 71 2.02 3.27 -10.80
N PRO A 72 1.32 4.36 -11.14
CA PRO A 72 1.85 5.39 -12.02
C PRO A 72 3.08 6.06 -11.40
N GLY A 73 4.06 6.34 -12.28
CA GLY A 73 5.28 7.06 -11.95
C GLY A 73 6.45 6.19 -11.48
N GLY A 74 6.25 4.89 -11.20
CA GLY A 74 7.27 3.93 -10.77
C GLY A 74 7.99 4.35 -9.47
N ARG A 75 7.97 3.50 -8.44
CA ARG A 75 8.73 3.79 -7.21
C ARG A 75 10.12 3.17 -7.33
N TYR A 76 11.19 3.96 -7.43
CA TYR A 76 12.57 3.47 -7.34
C TYR A 76 13.21 4.00 -6.06
N ARG A 77 13.15 3.20 -4.99
CA ARG A 77 13.62 3.51 -3.64
C ARG A 77 14.33 2.31 -3.03
N PRO A 78 15.53 1.96 -3.52
CA PRO A 78 16.19 0.72 -3.11
C PRO A 78 16.81 0.79 -1.71
N LEU A 79 17.17 1.97 -1.19
CA LEU A 79 17.94 2.02 0.06
C LEU A 79 17.19 1.42 1.25
N SER A 80 15.91 1.77 1.44
CA SER A 80 15.10 1.22 2.52
C SER A 80 14.88 -0.28 2.37
N LEU A 81 14.59 -0.75 1.14
CA LEU A 81 14.42 -2.17 0.84
C LEU A 81 15.70 -2.96 1.14
N ILE A 82 16.86 -2.42 0.77
CA ILE A 82 18.16 -3.00 1.13
C ILE A 82 18.32 -3.07 2.65
N THR A 83 17.94 -2.04 3.41
CA THR A 83 17.98 -2.14 4.87
C THR A 83 17.08 -3.27 5.40
N PHE A 84 15.88 -3.45 4.84
CA PHE A 84 14.98 -4.54 5.24
C PHE A 84 15.52 -5.92 4.88
N SER A 85 16.15 -6.06 3.71
CA SER A 85 16.85 -7.27 3.26
C SER A 85 18.00 -7.65 4.20
N LEU A 86 18.82 -6.69 4.59
CA LEU A 86 19.94 -6.94 5.52
C LEU A 86 19.43 -7.37 6.90
N GLU A 87 18.39 -6.69 7.41
CA GLU A 87 17.74 -7.09 8.66
C GLU A 87 17.11 -8.49 8.58
N GLN A 88 16.52 -8.81 7.42
CA GLN A 88 15.95 -10.13 7.15
C GLN A 88 17.04 -11.20 7.24
N GLN A 89 18.20 -10.98 6.60
CA GLN A 89 19.33 -11.92 6.64
C GLN A 89 19.80 -12.22 8.06
N LEU A 90 19.84 -11.18 8.92
CA LEU A 90 20.38 -11.27 10.27
C LEU A 90 19.40 -11.89 11.27
N TRP A 91 18.11 -11.57 11.14
CA TRP A 91 17.14 -11.82 12.20
C TRP A 91 15.90 -12.61 11.76
N ALA A 92 15.88 -13.20 10.56
CA ALA A 92 14.75 -14.01 10.08
C ALA A 92 14.33 -15.13 11.06
N ALA A 93 15.28 -15.70 11.80
CA ALA A 93 15.02 -16.72 12.81
C ALA A 93 14.21 -16.22 14.02
N TRP A 94 14.09 -14.90 14.20
CA TRP A 94 13.43 -14.26 15.35
C TRP A 94 12.38 -13.24 14.89
N PRO A 95 11.22 -13.65 14.34
CA PRO A 95 10.28 -12.75 13.67
C PRO A 95 9.77 -11.60 14.55
N LEU A 96 9.50 -11.87 15.84
CA LEU A 96 9.06 -10.85 16.80
C LEU A 96 10.16 -9.82 17.08
N PHE A 97 11.39 -10.27 17.26
CA PHE A 97 12.54 -9.39 17.46
C PHE A 97 12.81 -8.55 16.21
N LEU A 98 12.85 -9.18 15.02
CA LEU A 98 13.06 -8.50 13.75
C LEU A 98 12.03 -7.37 13.52
N ARG A 99 10.77 -7.63 13.81
CA ARG A 99 9.71 -6.60 13.72
C ARG A 99 9.94 -5.44 14.68
N GLY A 100 10.20 -5.73 15.96
CA GLY A 100 10.49 -4.67 16.94
C GLY A 100 11.78 -3.90 16.64
N PHE A 101 12.79 -4.58 16.13
CA PHE A 101 14.05 -3.99 15.68
C PHE A 101 13.83 -3.01 14.51
N ARG A 102 12.96 -3.36 13.55
CA ARG A 102 12.60 -2.49 12.43
C ARG A 102 11.97 -1.17 12.88
N HIS A 103 11.05 -1.22 13.83
CA HIS A 103 10.48 -0.01 14.44
C HIS A 103 11.54 0.77 15.22
N LEU A 104 12.39 0.09 16.01
CA LEU A 104 13.47 0.73 16.77
C LEU A 104 14.41 1.50 15.86
N VAL A 105 14.80 0.95 14.71
CA VAL A 105 15.64 1.65 13.72
C VAL A 105 14.97 2.95 13.24
N ASN A 106 13.66 2.94 12.94
CA ASN A 106 12.95 4.16 12.56
C ASN A 106 12.97 5.21 13.68
N VAL A 107 12.72 4.79 14.92
CA VAL A 107 12.77 5.68 16.10
C VAL A 107 14.17 6.28 16.30
N LEU A 108 15.23 5.47 16.14
CA LEU A 108 16.62 5.93 16.27
C LEU A 108 17.02 6.88 15.13
N VAL A 109 16.64 6.58 13.90
CA VAL A 109 16.88 7.48 12.75
C VAL A 109 16.15 8.80 12.97
N TYR A 110 14.89 8.77 13.43
CA TYR A 110 14.12 9.98 13.73
C TYR A 110 14.74 10.82 14.85
N ALA A 111 15.20 10.19 15.93
CA ALA A 111 15.96 10.89 16.97
C ALA A 111 17.26 11.53 16.41
N GLY A 112 17.94 10.82 15.49
CA GLY A 112 19.08 11.34 14.74
C GLY A 112 18.73 12.56 13.87
N ILE A 113 17.57 12.57 13.22
CA ILE A 113 17.04 13.71 12.46
C ILE A 113 16.85 14.92 13.36
N VAL A 114 16.18 14.75 14.52
CA VAL A 114 15.93 15.83 15.48
C VAL A 114 17.26 16.40 15.99
N TRP A 115 18.22 15.52 16.30
CA TRP A 115 19.57 15.93 16.69
C TRP A 115 20.30 16.73 15.61
N LEU A 116 20.25 16.27 14.36
CA LEU A 116 20.85 16.97 13.22
C LEU A 116 20.14 18.30 12.94
N LEU A 117 18.82 18.35 13.05
CA LEU A 117 18.04 19.56 12.87
C LEU A 117 18.47 20.63 13.89
N PHE A 118 18.60 20.26 15.16
CA PHE A 118 19.11 21.14 16.20
C PHE A 118 20.52 21.68 15.85
N ASP A 119 21.44 20.80 15.46
CA ASP A 119 22.83 21.16 15.14
C ASP A 119 22.95 22.05 13.89
N VAL A 120 22.20 21.73 12.83
CA VAL A 120 22.12 22.54 11.60
C VAL A 120 21.52 23.91 11.90
N SER A 121 20.46 23.97 12.71
CA SER A 121 19.78 25.23 13.06
C SER A 121 20.69 26.18 13.83
N LEU A 122 21.51 25.66 14.75
CA LEU A 122 22.54 26.45 15.44
C LEU A 122 23.57 27.00 14.44
N ARG A 123 24.02 26.20 13.47
CA ARG A 123 24.97 26.66 12.44
C ARG A 123 24.37 27.67 11.46
N LEU A 124 23.05 27.66 11.28
CA LEU A 124 22.30 28.68 10.54
C LEU A 124 22.13 29.99 11.34
N LYS A 125 22.71 30.09 12.55
CA LYS A 125 22.71 31.28 13.42
C LYS A 125 21.31 31.68 13.92
N LEU A 126 20.39 30.73 14.05
CA LEU A 126 19.18 30.94 14.85
C LEU A 126 19.55 31.08 16.34
N LYS A 127 18.79 31.87 17.10
CA LYS A 127 19.00 32.05 18.54
C LYS A 127 18.82 30.71 19.27
N ALA A 128 19.76 30.35 20.15
CA ALA A 128 19.86 29.00 20.71
C ALA A 128 18.63 28.56 21.54
N ASP A 129 18.05 29.49 22.29
CA ASP A 129 16.79 29.37 23.02
C ASP A 129 15.62 29.04 22.08
N VAL A 130 15.54 29.70 20.92
CA VAL A 130 14.51 29.44 19.92
C VAL A 130 14.74 28.13 19.18
N VAL A 131 16.01 27.76 18.91
CA VAL A 131 16.36 26.50 18.26
C VAL A 131 15.86 25.30 19.06
N LEU A 132 15.97 25.33 20.39
CA LEU A 132 15.44 24.28 21.24
C LEU A 132 13.92 24.12 21.07
N LEU A 133 13.18 25.24 21.08
CA LEU A 133 11.71 25.23 20.97
C LEU A 133 11.25 24.67 19.61
N VAL A 134 11.84 25.11 18.49
CA VAL A 134 11.42 24.64 17.17
C VAL A 134 11.86 23.20 16.89
N ALA A 135 13.00 22.78 17.42
CA ALA A 135 13.42 21.38 17.33
C ALA A 135 12.54 20.47 18.19
N ALA A 136 12.13 20.91 19.38
CA ALA A 136 11.20 20.19 20.24
C ALA A 136 9.80 20.10 19.61
N LEU A 137 9.30 21.18 19.01
CA LEU A 137 8.04 21.18 18.26
C LEU A 137 8.08 20.20 17.10
N PHE A 138 9.15 20.23 16.29
CA PHE A 138 9.35 19.25 15.22
C PHE A 138 9.37 17.82 15.76
N ALA A 139 10.08 17.56 16.87
CA ALA A 139 10.25 16.22 17.43
C ALA A 139 8.95 15.54 17.87
N VAL A 140 7.89 16.31 18.15
CA VAL A 140 6.63 15.79 18.69
C VAL A 140 5.44 16.08 17.79
N HIS A 141 5.66 16.56 16.57
CA HIS A 141 4.57 16.97 15.69
C HIS A 141 3.80 15.74 15.14
N PRO A 142 2.46 15.66 15.32
CA PRO A 142 1.68 14.47 14.93
C PRO A 142 1.72 14.08 13.45
N THR A 143 1.95 15.04 12.54
CA THR A 143 2.09 14.74 11.11
C THR A 143 3.33 13.90 10.76
N HIS A 144 4.26 13.71 11.70
CA HIS A 144 5.44 12.86 11.50
C HIS A 144 5.20 11.42 11.94
N VAL A 145 4.08 11.16 12.63
CA VAL A 145 3.79 9.83 13.17
C VAL A 145 3.70 8.78 12.08
N GLU A 146 3.05 9.08 10.95
CA GLU A 146 3.01 8.17 9.81
C GLU A 146 4.42 7.76 9.36
N SER A 147 5.37 8.69 9.27
CA SER A 147 6.74 8.39 8.83
C SER A 147 7.54 7.55 9.85
N VAL A 148 7.24 7.67 11.14
CA VAL A 148 8.01 7.00 12.21
C VAL A 148 7.39 5.66 12.60
N ALA A 149 6.07 5.60 12.75
CA ALA A 149 5.35 4.41 13.20
C ALA A 149 5.24 3.35 12.10
N ASN A 150 5.03 3.75 10.85
CA ASN A 150 5.07 2.86 9.70
C ASN A 150 6.52 2.43 9.40
N ILE A 151 6.81 1.12 9.31
CA ILE A 151 8.18 0.67 9.03
C ILE A 151 8.61 1.17 7.65
N LYS A 152 7.72 1.11 6.65
CA LYS A 152 7.97 1.62 5.29
C LYS A 152 8.20 3.14 5.24
N GLY A 153 7.77 3.88 6.25
CA GLY A 153 8.09 5.31 6.44
C GLY A 153 9.60 5.61 6.47
N ARG A 154 10.44 4.58 6.62
CA ARG A 154 11.91 4.67 6.56
C ARG A 154 12.45 5.36 5.30
N ASP A 155 11.74 5.33 4.17
CA ASP A 155 12.09 6.10 2.96
C ASP A 155 12.29 7.59 3.30
N ASP A 156 11.29 8.17 3.98
CA ASP A 156 11.23 9.58 4.33
C ASP A 156 12.25 9.93 5.41
N LEU A 157 12.41 9.04 6.40
CA LEU A 157 13.37 9.20 7.49
C LEU A 157 14.82 9.21 6.97
N LEU A 158 15.20 8.20 6.18
CA LEU A 158 16.57 8.13 5.63
C LEU A 158 16.85 9.28 4.68
N MET A 159 15.89 9.66 3.84
CA MET A 159 16.06 10.80 2.93
C MET A 159 16.35 12.09 3.70
N LEU A 160 15.55 12.41 4.72
CA LEU A 160 15.76 13.61 5.53
C LEU A 160 17.04 13.53 6.36
N PHE A 161 17.34 12.38 6.96
CA PHE A 161 18.56 12.15 7.75
C PHE A 161 19.82 12.45 6.91
N PHE A 162 19.91 11.87 5.71
CA PHE A 162 21.05 12.10 4.83
C PHE A 162 21.04 13.51 4.21
N ALA A 163 19.87 14.10 3.95
CA ALA A 163 19.78 15.50 3.52
C ALA A 163 20.36 16.47 4.58
N LEU A 164 20.06 16.25 5.87
CA LEU A 164 20.61 17.05 6.96
C LEU A 164 22.11 16.79 7.18
N LEU A 165 22.59 15.56 7.02
CA LEU A 165 24.04 15.26 7.02
C LEU A 165 24.78 15.96 5.89
N ALA A 166 24.20 15.97 4.69
CA ALA A 166 24.74 16.71 3.56
C ALA A 166 24.77 18.22 3.86
N LEU A 167 23.66 18.77 4.35
CA LEU A 167 23.57 20.18 4.73
C LEU A 167 24.62 20.54 5.79
N ARG A 168 24.75 19.74 6.85
CA ARG A 168 25.78 19.89 7.89
C ARG A 168 27.20 19.85 7.33
N THR A 169 27.48 18.94 6.40
CA THR A 169 28.81 18.81 5.77
C THR A 169 29.13 20.03 4.91
N SER A 170 28.16 20.55 4.17
CA SER A 170 28.35 21.75 3.33
C SER A 170 28.66 23.02 4.15
N GLN A 171 28.21 23.08 5.40
CA GLN A 171 28.48 24.16 6.36
C GLN A 171 29.88 24.13 6.98
N SER A 172 30.65 23.04 6.84
CA SER A 172 32.05 22.96 7.32
C SER A 172 32.88 24.11 6.76
N GLN A 173 33.88 24.64 7.46
CA GLN A 173 34.75 25.66 6.85
C GLN A 173 35.75 25.05 5.86
N GLN A 174 36.12 23.79 6.08
CA GLN A 174 37.08 23.07 5.26
C GLN A 174 36.42 22.54 3.98
N CYS A 175 37.17 22.48 2.89
CA CYS A 175 36.76 21.91 1.61
C CYS A 175 37.76 20.84 1.14
N THR A 176 38.04 19.86 2.01
CA THR A 176 38.94 18.74 1.66
C THR A 176 38.22 17.73 0.76
N THR A 177 38.97 16.89 0.05
CA THR A 177 38.43 15.78 -0.77
C THR A 177 37.46 14.92 0.03
N ALA A 178 37.76 14.65 1.31
CA ALA A 178 36.88 13.90 2.20
C ALA A 178 35.50 14.57 2.40
N HIS A 179 35.44 15.91 2.46
CA HIS A 179 34.16 16.62 2.57
C HIS A 179 33.35 16.51 1.27
N VAL A 180 34.01 16.64 0.11
CA VAL A 180 33.39 16.52 -1.21
C VAL A 180 32.78 15.13 -1.41
N VAL A 181 33.54 14.08 -1.07
CA VAL A 181 33.12 12.68 -1.16
C VAL A 181 31.97 12.39 -0.19
N LYS A 182 32.09 12.79 1.09
CA LYS A 182 31.01 12.62 2.08
C LYS A 182 29.71 13.27 1.61
N LEU A 183 29.78 14.49 1.07
CA LEU A 183 28.60 15.18 0.57
C LEU A 183 27.94 14.44 -0.61
N GLY A 184 28.74 13.99 -1.57
CA GLY A 184 28.25 13.19 -2.70
C GLY A 184 27.56 11.91 -2.22
N ILE A 185 28.18 11.18 -1.28
CA ILE A 185 27.62 9.97 -0.69
C ILE A 185 26.29 10.27 0.03
N TYR A 186 26.23 11.29 0.89
CA TYR A 186 24.99 11.63 1.59
C TYR A 186 23.88 12.07 0.63
N THR A 187 24.22 12.80 -0.43
CA THR A 187 23.24 13.19 -1.46
C THR A 187 22.72 11.95 -2.20
N ALA A 188 23.61 11.02 -2.57
CA ALA A 188 23.22 9.76 -3.19
C ALA A 188 22.30 8.95 -2.26
N LEU A 189 22.69 8.73 -1.01
CA LEU A 189 21.88 7.99 -0.04
C LEU A 189 20.51 8.65 0.19
N ALA A 190 20.44 9.99 0.22
CA ALA A 190 19.16 10.69 0.31
C ALA A 190 18.26 10.42 -0.92
N ALA A 191 18.82 10.48 -2.14
CA ALA A 191 18.09 10.23 -3.38
C ALA A 191 17.66 8.77 -3.53
N PHE A 192 18.53 7.81 -3.20
CA PHE A 192 18.22 6.38 -3.21
C PHE A 192 17.24 5.94 -2.10
N ALA A 193 17.08 6.73 -1.03
CA ALA A 193 16.03 6.55 -0.04
C ALA A 193 14.66 7.00 -0.56
N LYS A 194 14.59 8.18 -1.18
CA LYS A 194 13.39 8.74 -1.79
C LYS A 194 13.75 9.72 -2.88
N GLU A 195 12.99 9.72 -3.97
CA GLU A 195 13.26 10.55 -5.15
C GLU A 195 13.37 12.05 -4.88
N THR A 196 12.69 12.56 -3.83
CA THR A 196 12.82 13.95 -3.39
C THR A 196 14.22 14.31 -2.92
N GLY A 197 15.07 13.33 -2.59
CA GLY A 197 16.45 13.54 -2.19
C GLY A 197 17.33 14.20 -3.27
N VAL A 198 16.92 14.17 -4.54
CA VAL A 198 17.61 14.93 -5.60
C VAL A 198 17.61 16.44 -5.34
N MET A 199 16.64 16.95 -4.56
CA MET A 199 16.52 18.36 -4.20
C MET A 199 17.60 18.83 -3.22
N VAL A 200 18.36 17.90 -2.63
CA VAL A 200 19.54 18.24 -1.80
C VAL A 200 20.59 19.02 -2.61
N ALA A 201 20.80 18.68 -3.88
CA ALA A 201 21.78 19.35 -4.74
C ALA A 201 21.48 20.85 -4.96
N PRO A 202 20.29 21.26 -5.47
CA PRO A 202 19.96 22.68 -5.62
C PRO A 202 19.91 23.43 -4.28
N VAL A 203 19.45 22.79 -3.20
CA VAL A 203 19.42 23.42 -1.85
C VAL A 203 20.82 23.73 -1.34
N ILE A 204 21.78 22.81 -1.50
CA ILE A 204 23.18 23.06 -1.11
C ILE A 204 23.80 24.14 -1.98
N THR A 205 23.59 24.10 -3.30
CA THR A 205 24.06 25.15 -4.21
C THR A 205 23.54 26.52 -3.78
N LEU A 206 22.25 26.62 -3.44
CA LEU A 206 21.65 27.86 -2.94
C LEU A 206 22.30 28.33 -1.64
N LEU A 207 22.51 27.44 -0.66
CA LEU A 207 23.17 27.80 0.60
C LEU A 207 24.57 28.35 0.36
N LEU A 208 25.37 27.66 -0.46
CA LEU A 208 26.74 28.06 -0.77
C LEU A 208 26.79 29.39 -1.53
N TRP A 209 25.81 29.63 -2.41
CA TRP A 209 25.65 30.91 -3.10
C TRP A 209 25.33 32.04 -2.12
N GLN A 210 24.36 31.85 -1.22
CA GLN A 210 23.99 32.84 -0.19
C GLN A 210 25.15 33.17 0.75
N GLN A 211 25.96 32.17 1.08
CA GLN A 211 27.15 32.37 1.92
C GLN A 211 28.33 32.97 1.16
N LYS A 212 28.19 33.30 -0.14
CA LYS A 212 29.28 33.76 -1.02
C LYS A 212 30.47 32.78 -1.07
N ARG A 213 30.20 31.48 -0.91
CA ARG A 213 31.20 30.40 -0.87
C ARG A 213 31.14 29.47 -2.07
N LEU A 214 30.21 29.69 -3.00
CA LEU A 214 30.00 28.81 -4.14
C LEU A 214 31.26 28.65 -5.00
N SER A 215 32.02 29.73 -5.27
CA SER A 215 33.27 29.68 -6.04
C SER A 215 34.34 28.83 -5.36
N ALA A 216 34.55 29.03 -4.05
CA ALA A 216 35.51 28.27 -3.25
C ALA A 216 35.10 26.80 -3.05
N LYS A 217 33.81 26.50 -3.14
CA LYS A 217 33.25 25.16 -2.89
C LYS A 217 32.56 24.55 -4.11
N ARG A 218 33.00 24.90 -5.33
CA ARG A 218 32.43 24.37 -6.58
C ARG A 218 32.44 22.85 -6.61
N ALA A 219 33.55 22.21 -6.23
CA ALA A 219 33.67 20.75 -6.19
C ALA A 219 32.64 20.11 -5.25
N THR A 220 32.35 20.74 -4.12
CA THR A 220 31.33 20.29 -3.17
C THR A 220 29.93 20.39 -3.79
N ALA A 221 29.58 21.51 -4.42
CA ALA A 221 28.29 21.63 -5.11
C ALA A 221 28.17 20.61 -6.26
N LEU A 222 29.24 20.44 -7.05
CA LEU A 222 29.28 19.52 -8.18
C LEU A 222 29.11 18.06 -7.74
N SER A 223 29.69 17.64 -6.61
CA SER A 223 29.52 16.26 -6.13
C SER A 223 28.07 15.93 -5.77
N ALA A 224 27.31 16.90 -5.24
CA ALA A 224 25.87 16.73 -5.00
C ALA A 224 25.09 16.59 -6.31
N TRP A 225 25.40 17.42 -7.32
CA TRP A 225 24.76 17.32 -8.64
C TRP A 225 25.10 15.99 -9.33
N ILE A 226 26.35 15.54 -9.30
CA ILE A 226 26.76 14.24 -9.85
C ILE A 226 25.96 13.11 -9.16
N ALA A 227 25.85 13.13 -7.84
CA ALA A 227 25.09 12.12 -7.10
C ALA A 227 23.59 12.11 -7.48
N ALA A 228 22.97 13.29 -7.61
CA ALA A 228 21.58 13.41 -8.06
C ALA A 228 21.40 12.88 -9.49
N THR A 229 22.32 13.20 -10.40
CA THR A 229 22.29 12.71 -11.78
C THR A 229 22.46 11.18 -11.86
N ILE A 230 23.38 10.60 -11.09
CA ILE A 230 23.56 9.14 -11.01
C ILE A 230 22.25 8.46 -10.58
N PHE A 231 21.58 9.00 -9.57
CA PHE A 231 20.28 8.48 -9.14
C PHE A 231 19.22 8.58 -10.25
N LEU A 232 19.14 9.72 -10.95
CA LEU A 232 18.17 9.90 -12.04
C LEU A 232 18.40 8.91 -13.19
N ILE A 233 19.66 8.64 -13.54
CA ILE A 233 20.03 7.62 -14.54
C ILE A 233 19.62 6.22 -14.05
N ALA A 234 19.96 5.86 -12.82
CA ALA A 234 19.58 4.56 -12.24
C ALA A 234 18.06 4.38 -12.20
N ARG A 235 17.33 5.42 -11.76
CA ARG A 235 15.86 5.45 -11.76
C ARG A 235 15.28 5.25 -13.15
N ALA A 236 15.81 5.95 -14.16
CA ALA A 236 15.35 5.83 -15.54
C ALA A 236 15.59 4.41 -16.11
N SER A 237 16.68 3.74 -15.70
CA SER A 237 16.94 2.35 -16.12
C SER A 237 16.06 1.31 -15.40
N ALA A 238 15.65 1.58 -14.16
CA ALA A 238 14.92 0.63 -13.33
C ALA A 238 13.39 0.70 -13.47
N ILE A 239 12.88 1.83 -13.97
CA ILE A 239 11.46 2.06 -14.22
C ILE A 239 11.21 1.94 -15.72
N THR A 240 10.53 0.89 -16.14
CA THR A 240 9.97 0.82 -17.50
C THR A 240 8.86 1.86 -17.64
N ALA A 241 8.73 2.48 -18.81
CA ALA A 241 7.67 3.44 -19.06
C ALA A 241 6.30 2.74 -18.96
N SER A 242 5.65 2.85 -17.80
CA SER A 242 4.26 2.46 -17.62
C SER A 242 3.37 3.53 -18.25
N GLY A 243 2.41 3.13 -19.09
CA GLY A 243 1.44 4.03 -19.71
C GLY A 243 0.63 4.83 -18.67
N ALA A 244 -0.16 5.79 -19.15
CA ALA A 244 -1.03 6.58 -18.27
C ALA A 244 -1.97 5.65 -17.48
N ASN A 245 -1.88 5.66 -16.15
CA ASN A 245 -2.77 4.87 -15.31
C ASN A 245 -4.15 5.55 -15.25
N THR A 246 -5.17 4.82 -15.69
CA THR A 246 -6.57 5.25 -15.75
C THR A 246 -7.36 4.87 -14.49
N GLU A 247 -6.75 4.15 -13.55
CA GLU A 247 -7.38 3.75 -12.29
C GLU A 247 -7.41 4.91 -11.29
N LEU A 248 -8.61 5.24 -10.81
CA LEU A 248 -8.86 6.40 -9.95
C LEU A 248 -7.99 6.40 -8.69
N LEU A 249 -7.89 5.25 -8.01
CA LEU A 249 -7.09 5.11 -6.78
C LEU A 249 -5.60 5.37 -7.00
N ASN A 250 -5.14 5.29 -8.24
CA ASN A 250 -3.75 5.48 -8.62
C ASN A 250 -3.49 6.82 -9.29
N ASN A 251 -4.53 7.54 -9.73
CA ASN A 251 -4.40 8.87 -10.30
C ASN A 251 -5.59 9.73 -9.86
N PRO A 252 -5.39 10.64 -8.89
CA PRO A 252 -6.49 11.33 -8.25
C PRO A 252 -7.26 12.30 -9.16
N PHE A 253 -6.72 12.57 -10.35
CA PHE A 253 -7.25 13.56 -11.30
C PHE A 253 -7.70 12.96 -12.64
N VAL A 254 -7.90 11.63 -12.74
CA VAL A 254 -8.34 10.98 -14.00
C VAL A 254 -9.61 11.62 -14.57
N ALA A 255 -10.58 11.93 -13.70
CA ALA A 255 -11.86 12.51 -14.09
C ALA A 255 -11.93 14.04 -13.90
N ALA A 256 -10.85 14.69 -13.51
CA ALA A 256 -10.85 16.11 -13.16
C ALA A 256 -10.47 17.00 -14.34
N THR A 257 -11.17 18.12 -14.50
CA THR A 257 -10.73 19.21 -15.38
C THR A 257 -9.43 19.83 -14.87
N ILE A 258 -8.71 20.56 -15.74
CA ILE A 258 -7.49 21.29 -15.34
C ILE A 258 -7.79 22.29 -14.21
N ASN A 259 -8.95 22.95 -14.26
CA ASN A 259 -9.39 23.88 -13.24
C ASN A 259 -9.60 23.18 -11.89
N GLU A 260 -10.29 22.04 -11.89
CA GLU A 260 -10.48 21.23 -10.68
C GLU A 260 -9.17 20.68 -10.15
N ARG A 261 -8.28 20.22 -11.03
CA ARG A 261 -6.96 19.73 -10.63
C ARG A 261 -6.17 20.82 -9.92
N ILE A 262 -6.02 22.01 -10.53
CA ILE A 262 -5.23 23.09 -9.94
C ILE A 262 -5.90 23.62 -8.67
N GLY A 263 -7.23 23.80 -8.68
CA GLY A 263 -7.99 24.21 -7.50
C GLY A 263 -7.81 23.25 -6.34
N THR A 264 -7.99 21.95 -6.58
CA THR A 264 -7.81 20.91 -5.55
C THR A 264 -6.38 20.83 -5.06
N VAL A 265 -5.38 20.89 -5.95
CA VAL A 265 -3.96 20.94 -5.56
C VAL A 265 -3.72 22.12 -4.63
N LEU A 266 -4.15 23.33 -4.98
CA LEU A 266 -3.95 24.50 -4.12
C LEU A 266 -4.72 24.39 -2.80
N MET A 267 -5.93 23.82 -2.81
CA MET A 267 -6.67 23.55 -1.58
C MET A 267 -5.89 22.62 -0.64
N THR A 268 -5.25 21.55 -1.16
CA THR A 268 -4.43 20.67 -0.32
C THR A 268 -3.30 21.42 0.36
N TRP A 269 -2.74 22.48 -0.24
CA TRP A 269 -1.70 23.29 0.38
C TRP A 269 -2.23 24.07 1.59
N ALA A 270 -3.45 24.59 1.53
CA ALA A 270 -4.13 25.17 2.68
C ALA A 270 -4.41 24.11 3.76
N TRP A 271 -4.79 22.89 3.37
CA TRP A 271 -5.00 21.80 4.33
C TRP A 271 -3.69 21.33 4.98
N TYR A 272 -2.58 21.30 4.25
CA TYR A 272 -1.26 21.06 4.82
C TYR A 272 -0.87 22.15 5.82
N ALA A 273 -1.15 23.42 5.51
CA ALA A 273 -0.96 24.51 6.46
C ALA A 273 -1.84 24.36 7.70
N LYS A 274 -3.11 23.92 7.54
CA LYS A 274 -3.98 23.53 8.66
C LYS A 274 -3.32 22.43 9.48
N LEU A 275 -2.84 21.35 8.88
CA LEU A 275 -2.22 20.23 9.61
C LEU A 275 -0.94 20.63 10.36
N LEU A 276 -0.19 21.63 9.90
CA LEU A 276 0.99 22.14 10.61
C LEU A 276 0.67 22.99 11.84
N VAL A 277 -0.55 23.54 11.92
CA VAL A 277 -0.98 24.39 13.05
C VAL A 277 -1.92 23.62 13.98
N ALA A 278 -2.85 22.86 13.41
CA ALA A 278 -3.85 22.05 14.08
C ALA A 278 -3.89 20.65 13.41
N PRO A 279 -3.01 19.72 13.82
CA PRO A 279 -2.87 18.39 13.23
C PRO A 279 -4.01 17.45 13.63
N TRP A 280 -5.26 17.81 13.31
CA TRP A 280 -6.45 17.02 13.60
C TRP A 280 -7.62 17.27 12.61
N PRO A 281 -8.40 16.22 12.24
CA PRO A 281 -8.07 14.81 12.40
C PRO A 281 -6.97 14.38 11.42
N LEU A 282 -6.34 13.24 11.70
CA LEU A 282 -5.30 12.61 10.89
C LEU A 282 -5.84 11.29 10.33
N THR A 283 -5.44 10.92 9.12
CA THR A 283 -5.87 9.72 8.39
C THR A 283 -4.80 9.30 7.39
N VAL A 284 -4.66 8.00 7.15
CA VAL A 284 -3.69 7.44 6.17
C VAL A 284 -4.08 7.77 4.74
N ASP A 285 -5.34 8.10 4.52
CA ASP A 285 -5.88 8.27 3.18
C ASP A 285 -6.94 9.37 3.13
N TYR A 286 -6.65 10.36 2.30
CA TYR A 286 -7.46 11.55 2.06
C TYR A 286 -8.24 11.44 0.73
N TYR A 287 -8.31 10.25 0.11
CA TYR A 287 -8.78 10.10 -1.26
C TYR A 287 -9.38 8.70 -1.56
N PRO A 288 -10.38 8.56 -2.45
CA PRO A 288 -11.25 9.58 -3.04
C PRO A 288 -12.15 10.28 -2.03
N ASN A 289 -12.67 11.46 -2.38
CA ASN A 289 -13.77 12.17 -1.71
C ASN A 289 -13.63 12.63 -0.26
N HIS A 290 -12.59 12.25 0.50
CA HIS A 290 -12.29 12.96 1.76
C HIS A 290 -11.80 14.38 1.45
N VAL A 291 -10.90 14.52 0.47
CA VAL A 291 -10.63 15.80 -0.21
C VAL A 291 -11.49 15.86 -1.48
N PRO A 292 -12.50 16.74 -1.54
CA PRO A 292 -13.34 16.88 -2.73
C PRO A 292 -12.56 17.55 -3.87
N LEU A 293 -12.98 17.27 -5.11
CA LEU A 293 -12.54 18.07 -6.25
C LEU A 293 -13.20 19.45 -6.16
N VAL A 294 -12.38 20.51 -6.23
CA VAL A 294 -12.84 21.89 -6.13
C VAL A 294 -12.26 22.75 -7.25
N GLN A 295 -13.02 23.76 -7.66
CA GLN A 295 -12.60 24.75 -8.64
C GLN A 295 -11.53 25.70 -8.07
N LEU A 296 -10.81 26.40 -8.94
CA LEU A 296 -9.73 27.31 -8.55
C LEU A 296 -10.16 28.44 -7.60
N TRP A 297 -11.39 28.95 -7.75
CA TRP A 297 -11.94 30.03 -6.94
C TRP A 297 -12.50 29.60 -5.58
N HIS A 298 -12.42 28.31 -5.25
CA HIS A 298 -12.82 27.85 -3.93
C HIS A 298 -11.96 28.54 -2.85
N PRO A 299 -12.54 29.04 -1.73
CA PRO A 299 -11.82 29.86 -0.76
C PRO A 299 -10.54 29.21 -0.21
N ALA A 300 -10.56 27.89 0.02
CA ALA A 300 -9.39 27.16 0.48
C ALA A 300 -8.29 27.06 -0.61
N SER A 301 -8.67 27.00 -1.89
CA SER A 301 -7.74 27.04 -3.02
C SER A 301 -7.07 28.41 -3.12
N LEU A 302 -7.84 29.49 -2.93
CA LEU A 302 -7.31 30.86 -2.91
C LEU A 302 -6.35 31.09 -1.73
N LEU A 303 -6.68 30.57 -0.54
CA LEU A 303 -5.77 30.57 0.61
C LEU A 303 -4.48 29.80 0.32
N GLY A 304 -4.59 28.62 -0.28
CA GLY A 304 -3.45 27.84 -0.74
C GLY A 304 -2.57 28.61 -1.70
N ALA A 305 -3.16 29.24 -2.72
CA ALA A 305 -2.45 30.10 -3.67
C ALA A 305 -1.75 31.27 -2.98
N ALA A 306 -2.41 31.94 -2.03
CA ALA A 306 -1.82 33.04 -1.28
C ALA A 306 -0.60 32.58 -0.45
N LEU A 307 -0.67 31.41 0.19
CA LEU A 307 0.45 30.81 0.92
C LEU A 307 1.61 30.46 -0.01
N THR A 308 1.33 29.91 -1.19
CA THR A 308 2.33 29.62 -2.23
C THR A 308 3.04 30.89 -2.67
N VAL A 309 2.26 31.93 -3.01
CA VAL A 309 2.80 33.23 -3.43
C VAL A 309 3.62 33.85 -2.31
N ALA A 310 3.19 33.75 -1.05
CA ALA A 310 3.96 34.25 0.09
C ALA A 310 5.33 33.54 0.24
N LEU A 311 5.37 32.21 0.09
CA LEU A 311 6.63 31.45 0.14
C LEU A 311 7.55 31.79 -1.04
N ILE A 312 7.02 31.90 -2.26
CA ILE A 312 7.78 32.29 -3.45
C ILE A 312 8.28 33.74 -3.31
N TRP A 313 7.43 34.64 -2.81
CA TRP A 313 7.80 36.03 -2.54
C TRP A 313 8.93 36.12 -1.51
N LEU A 314 8.85 35.35 -0.41
CA LEU A 314 9.93 35.25 0.57
C LEU A 314 11.22 34.71 -0.06
N LEU A 315 11.13 33.64 -0.85
CA LEU A 315 12.26 33.06 -1.56
C LEU A 315 12.97 34.10 -2.44
N ILE A 316 12.22 34.89 -3.21
CA ILE A 316 12.77 35.88 -4.15
C ILE A 316 13.26 37.13 -3.43
N ARG A 317 12.45 37.73 -2.55
CA ARG A 317 12.75 39.01 -1.88
C ARG A 317 13.75 38.87 -0.75
N LYS A 318 13.80 37.72 -0.10
CA LYS A 318 14.69 37.43 1.03
C LYS A 318 15.76 36.40 0.66
N LYS A 319 16.09 36.28 -0.64
CA LYS A 319 17.01 35.29 -1.22
C LYS A 319 18.42 35.24 -0.64
N GLN A 320 18.87 36.28 0.07
CA GLN A 320 20.19 36.35 0.74
C GLN A 320 20.11 36.17 2.26
N THR A 321 18.96 35.74 2.79
CA THR A 321 18.73 35.62 4.24
C THR A 321 18.29 34.20 4.59
N LEU A 322 18.35 33.87 5.88
CA LEU A 322 17.85 32.59 6.38
C LEU A 322 16.35 32.38 6.06
N ALA A 323 15.54 33.44 6.00
CA ALA A 323 14.13 33.31 5.64
C ALA A 323 13.96 32.83 4.19
N GLY A 324 14.77 33.35 3.25
CA GLY A 324 14.77 32.90 1.87
C GLY A 324 15.26 31.46 1.74
N PHE A 325 16.30 31.07 2.49
CA PHE A 325 16.77 29.68 2.54
C PHE A 325 15.71 28.72 3.08
N ALA A 326 15.03 29.10 4.17
CA ALA A 326 13.99 28.30 4.80
C ALA A 326 12.76 28.12 3.88
N ALA A 327 12.36 29.18 3.17
CA ALA A 327 11.33 29.10 2.14
C ALA A 327 11.79 28.21 0.96
N ALA A 328 13.06 28.31 0.53
CA ALA A 328 13.61 27.46 -0.52
C ALA A 328 13.56 25.97 -0.13
N TRP A 329 13.93 25.65 1.11
CA TRP A 329 13.87 24.29 1.63
C TRP A 329 12.43 23.75 1.58
N ALA A 330 11.47 24.51 2.12
CA ALA A 330 10.07 24.10 2.13
C ALA A 330 9.54 23.87 0.70
N VAL A 331 9.78 24.81 -0.22
CA VAL A 331 9.34 24.71 -1.62
C VAL A 331 10.02 23.55 -2.34
N ALA A 332 11.35 23.43 -2.23
CA ALA A 332 12.12 22.41 -2.95
C ALA A 332 11.69 20.99 -2.61
N PHE A 333 11.41 20.70 -1.34
CA PHE A 333 11.01 19.37 -0.90
C PHE A 333 9.51 19.11 -0.98
N PHE A 334 8.66 20.15 -0.95
CA PHE A 334 7.21 19.97 -1.05
C PHE A 334 6.72 19.89 -2.50
N LEU A 335 7.30 20.68 -3.40
CA LEU A 335 6.84 20.79 -4.78
C LEU A 335 6.77 19.43 -5.53
N PRO A 336 7.72 18.50 -5.41
CA PRO A 336 7.64 17.21 -6.10
C PRO A 336 6.51 16.30 -5.61
N VAL A 337 6.08 16.46 -4.34
CA VAL A 337 5.00 15.66 -3.72
C VAL A 337 3.65 16.39 -3.70
N SER A 338 3.62 17.62 -4.23
CA SER A 338 2.46 18.52 -4.16
C SER A 338 1.37 18.27 -5.20
N ASN A 339 1.55 17.30 -6.11
CA ASN A 339 0.70 17.07 -7.29
C ASN A 339 0.67 18.21 -8.35
N LEU A 340 1.42 19.30 -8.14
CA LEU A 340 1.47 20.43 -9.06
C LEU A 340 2.30 20.14 -10.32
N LEU A 341 3.54 19.67 -10.15
CA LEU A 341 4.44 19.35 -11.27
C LEU A 341 4.15 17.97 -11.88
N PHE A 342 3.97 16.98 -11.02
CA PHE A 342 3.77 15.58 -11.39
C PHE A 342 2.57 15.06 -10.62
N THR A 343 1.68 14.33 -11.30
CA THR A 343 0.63 13.58 -10.61
C THR A 343 1.27 12.42 -9.87
N THR A 344 1.09 12.42 -8.56
CA THR A 344 1.47 11.31 -7.69
C THR A 344 0.24 10.44 -7.45
N GLY A 345 0.43 9.14 -7.22
CA GLY A 345 -0.68 8.24 -6.90
C GLY A 345 -1.29 8.44 -5.51
N THR A 346 -1.10 9.60 -4.89
CA THR A 346 -1.67 9.94 -3.59
C THR A 346 -1.99 11.44 -3.59
N LEU A 347 -3.25 11.80 -3.38
CA LEU A 347 -3.66 13.21 -3.41
C LEU A 347 -3.01 14.02 -2.26
N MET A 348 -3.07 13.46 -1.05
CA MET A 348 -2.55 14.08 0.16
C MET A 348 -2.15 12.99 1.18
N ALA A 349 -1.03 13.18 1.88
CA ALA A 349 -0.57 12.28 2.93
C ALA A 349 0.27 13.03 3.98
N GLU A 350 0.18 12.66 5.25
CA GLU A 350 0.85 13.34 6.36
C GLU A 350 2.37 13.26 6.24
N ARG A 351 2.89 12.10 5.83
CA ARG A 351 4.32 11.86 5.57
C ARG A 351 4.97 12.86 4.61
N PHE A 352 4.20 13.53 3.73
CA PHE A 352 4.74 14.55 2.82
C PHE A 352 5.19 15.83 3.54
N LEU A 353 4.77 16.05 4.80
CA LEU A 353 5.17 17.21 5.59
C LEU A 353 6.51 17.04 6.33
N LEU A 354 7.03 15.82 6.48
CA LEU A 354 8.23 15.59 7.30
C LEU A 354 9.41 16.47 6.86
N THR A 355 9.81 16.39 5.59
CA THR A 355 10.98 17.15 5.09
C THR A 355 10.68 18.64 4.90
N PRO A 356 9.56 19.07 4.29
CA PRO A 356 9.26 20.50 4.13
C PRO A 356 9.11 21.25 5.45
N SER A 357 8.57 20.61 6.49
CA SER A 357 8.34 21.24 7.80
C SER A 357 9.63 21.69 8.48
N VAL A 358 10.82 21.15 8.13
CA VAL A 358 12.11 21.68 8.60
C VAL A 358 12.29 23.15 8.22
N GLY A 359 11.98 23.51 6.96
CA GLY A 359 12.04 24.89 6.50
C GLY A 359 11.02 25.77 7.22
N LEU A 360 9.81 25.25 7.45
CA LEU A 360 8.76 25.98 8.17
C LEU A 360 9.10 26.17 9.65
N CYS A 361 9.76 25.21 10.29
CA CYS A 361 10.29 25.34 11.64
C CYS A 361 11.36 26.44 11.74
N TRP A 362 12.22 26.59 10.73
CA TRP A 362 13.17 27.72 10.67
C TRP A 362 12.46 29.06 10.49
N LEU A 363 11.42 29.13 9.66
CA LEU A 363 10.60 30.35 9.52
C LEU A 363 9.90 30.72 10.84
N LEU A 364 9.33 29.73 11.53
CA LEU A 364 8.73 29.92 12.85
C LEU A 364 9.79 30.40 13.86
N GLY A 365 10.98 29.80 13.87
CA GLY A 365 12.07 30.22 14.75
C GLY A 365 12.52 31.66 14.48
N LEU A 366 12.56 32.08 13.21
CA LEU A 366 12.82 33.47 12.84
C LEU A 366 11.71 34.42 13.30
N ALA A 367 10.44 33.99 13.30
CA ALA A 367 9.33 34.77 13.80
C ALA A 367 9.40 34.91 15.33
N LEU A 368 9.57 33.79 16.05
CA LEU A 368 9.72 33.77 17.52
C LEU A 368 10.91 34.60 18.00
N SER A 369 12.02 34.60 17.23
CA SER A 369 13.21 35.40 17.55
C SER A 369 12.95 36.92 17.54
N ARG A 370 11.87 37.38 16.90
CA ARG A 370 11.43 38.79 16.83
C ARG A 370 10.35 39.15 17.86
N CYS A 371 9.76 38.17 18.53
CA CYS A 371 8.76 38.43 19.57
C CYS A 371 9.40 39.15 20.75
N ARG A 372 8.79 40.26 21.20
CA ARG A 372 9.25 41.02 22.37
C ARG A 372 9.02 40.29 23.69
N LYS A 373 7.90 39.56 23.80
CA LYS A 373 7.59 38.69 24.95
C LYS A 373 8.15 37.30 24.69
N ASN A 374 8.69 36.65 25.73
CA ASN A 374 9.19 35.28 25.65
C ASN A 374 8.00 34.30 25.54
N PRO A 375 7.77 33.63 24.39
CA PRO A 375 6.64 32.73 24.21
C PRO A 375 6.91 31.32 24.74
N ALA A 376 8.04 31.07 25.43
CA ALA A 376 8.49 29.74 25.80
C ALA A 376 7.45 28.92 26.59
N ALA A 377 6.76 29.51 27.57
CA ALA A 377 5.76 28.78 28.35
C ALA A 377 4.60 28.27 27.48
N LEU A 378 4.05 29.13 26.61
CA LEU A 378 3.03 28.75 25.64
C LEU A 378 3.54 27.68 24.68
N MET A 379 4.75 27.85 24.15
CA MET A 379 5.38 26.89 23.25
C MET A 379 5.55 25.51 23.89
N TRP A 380 5.99 25.45 25.14
CA TRP A 380 6.10 24.17 25.87
C TRP A 380 4.73 23.54 26.13
N GLY A 381 3.69 24.34 26.40
CA GLY A 381 2.31 23.85 26.47
C GLY A 381 1.84 23.23 25.16
N VAL A 382 2.11 23.90 24.03
CA VAL A 382 1.82 23.37 22.68
C VAL A 382 2.63 22.09 22.41
N ILE A 383 3.92 22.07 22.73
CA ILE A 383 4.78 20.88 22.56
C ILE A 383 4.24 19.70 23.39
N ALA A 384 3.83 19.92 24.64
CA ALA A 384 3.24 18.87 25.47
C ALA A 384 1.93 18.33 24.90
N LEU A 385 1.06 19.22 24.40
CA LEU A 385 -0.18 18.82 23.72
C LEU A 385 0.11 17.98 22.46
N LEU A 386 1.01 18.46 21.60
CA LEU A 386 1.41 17.77 20.38
C LEU A 386 2.07 16.42 20.67
N ALA A 387 2.87 16.31 21.73
CA ALA A 387 3.44 15.03 22.18
C ALA A 387 2.36 14.03 22.60
N GLY A 388 1.33 14.49 23.32
CA GLY A 388 0.17 13.67 23.67
C GLY A 388 -0.59 13.20 22.42
N LEU A 389 -0.89 14.11 21.50
CA LEU A 389 -1.55 13.79 20.23
C LEU A 389 -0.72 12.82 19.37
N SER A 390 0.60 13.00 19.32
CA SER A 390 1.52 12.10 18.63
C SER A 390 1.54 10.70 19.24
N THR A 391 1.47 10.62 20.58
CA THR A 391 1.41 9.33 21.29
C THR A 391 0.10 8.61 20.99
N ILE A 392 -1.04 9.33 20.97
CA ILE A 392 -2.35 8.78 20.60
C ILE A 392 -2.34 8.34 19.13
N ARG A 393 -1.90 9.20 18.21
CA ARG A 393 -1.83 8.86 16.79
C ARG A 393 -0.90 7.67 16.55
N ALA A 394 0.23 7.57 17.25
CA ALA A 394 1.12 6.44 17.14
C ALA A 394 0.44 5.15 17.61
N ALA A 395 -0.40 5.20 18.65
CA ALA A 395 -1.17 4.05 19.10
C ALA A 395 -2.16 3.51 18.04
N HIS A 396 -2.63 4.35 17.11
CA HIS A 396 -3.45 3.88 15.99
C HIS A 396 -2.68 2.99 15.01
N TRP A 397 -1.35 3.11 14.94
CA TRP A 397 -0.48 2.28 14.09
C TRP A 397 -0.11 0.93 14.72
N ARG A 398 -0.81 0.50 15.78
CA ARG A 398 -0.52 -0.76 16.47
C ARG A 398 -0.64 -1.98 15.57
N ASP A 399 -1.72 -2.01 14.81
CA ASP A 399 -2.11 -3.10 13.92
C ASP A 399 -3.06 -2.55 12.84
N GLU A 400 -3.25 -3.32 11.77
CA GLU A 400 -3.98 -2.88 10.58
C GLU A 400 -5.46 -2.56 10.89
N ILE A 401 -6.09 -3.34 11.77
CA ILE A 401 -7.51 -3.16 12.11
C ILE A 401 -7.72 -1.91 12.98
N THR A 402 -6.85 -1.64 13.95
CA THR A 402 -6.91 -0.44 14.79
C THR A 402 -6.74 0.82 13.93
N LEU A 403 -5.79 0.81 13.01
CA LEU A 403 -5.54 1.94 12.11
C LEU A 403 -6.73 2.20 11.21
N LEU A 404 -7.23 1.17 10.52
CA LEU A 404 -8.32 1.33 9.56
C LEU A 404 -9.66 1.65 10.23
N ARG A 405 -9.95 1.13 11.43
CA ARG A 405 -11.15 1.50 12.20
C ARG A 405 -11.17 2.98 12.56
N HIS A 406 -10.03 3.53 12.98
CA HIS A 406 -9.92 4.97 13.22
C HIS A 406 -10.04 5.76 11.91
N ASP A 407 -9.28 5.37 10.89
CA ASP A 407 -9.12 6.17 9.67
C ASP A 407 -10.38 6.14 8.79
N VAL A 408 -11.18 5.06 8.78
CA VAL A 408 -12.49 5.06 8.11
C VAL A 408 -13.51 5.95 8.83
N ALA A 409 -13.41 6.13 10.15
CA ALA A 409 -14.27 7.04 10.88
C ALA A 409 -13.96 8.51 10.54
N VAL A 410 -12.68 8.83 10.25
CA VAL A 410 -12.24 10.15 9.79
C VAL A 410 -12.55 10.36 8.30
N SER A 411 -12.18 9.39 7.46
CA SER A 411 -12.37 9.38 6.00
C SER A 411 -13.55 8.51 5.59
N HIS A 412 -14.73 8.78 6.14
CA HIS A 412 -15.95 7.99 5.89
C HIS A 412 -16.34 7.92 4.40
N ALA A 413 -15.95 8.91 3.60
CA ALA A 413 -16.18 8.95 2.16
C ALA A 413 -15.05 8.34 1.31
N SER A 414 -13.94 7.85 1.90
CA SER A 414 -12.85 7.25 1.12
C SER A 414 -13.22 5.88 0.58
N ALA A 415 -13.06 5.71 -0.74
CA ALA A 415 -13.22 4.41 -1.39
C ALA A 415 -12.20 3.38 -0.90
N PHE A 416 -10.94 3.81 -0.72
CA PHE A 416 -9.88 2.92 -0.28
C PHE A 416 -10.08 2.52 1.19
N SER A 417 -10.32 3.46 2.10
CA SER A 417 -10.52 3.15 3.53
C SER A 417 -11.69 2.21 3.76
N ASN A 418 -12.82 2.46 3.08
CA ASN A 418 -14.01 1.60 3.19
C ASN A 418 -13.79 0.21 2.59
N HIS A 419 -13.09 0.09 1.46
CA HIS A 419 -12.74 -1.22 0.91
C HIS A 419 -11.77 -1.99 1.81
N ALA A 420 -10.73 -1.32 2.31
CA ALA A 420 -9.71 -1.94 3.15
C ALA A 420 -10.30 -2.44 4.48
N ILE A 421 -11.15 -1.66 5.15
CA ILE A 421 -11.81 -2.11 6.38
C ILE A 421 -12.78 -3.26 6.10
N ALA A 422 -13.51 -3.24 4.99
CA ALA A 422 -14.39 -4.34 4.60
C ALA A 422 -13.61 -5.64 4.40
N GLU A 423 -12.45 -5.57 3.76
CA GLU A 423 -11.58 -6.73 3.58
C GLU A 423 -11.05 -7.30 4.90
N LEU A 424 -10.65 -6.44 5.85
CA LEU A 424 -10.22 -6.88 7.17
C LEU A 424 -11.35 -7.51 7.97
N LEU A 425 -12.53 -6.90 7.97
CA LEU A 425 -13.70 -7.44 8.67
C LEU A 425 -14.11 -8.81 8.09
N LEU A 426 -13.94 -9.04 6.79
CA LEU A 426 -14.14 -10.36 6.18
C LEU A 426 -13.14 -11.40 6.70
N ARG A 427 -11.86 -11.03 6.83
CA ARG A 427 -10.83 -11.92 7.40
C ARG A 427 -11.13 -12.24 8.86
N GLU A 428 -11.54 -11.25 9.66
CA GLU A 428 -11.92 -11.41 11.06
C GLU A 428 -13.17 -12.31 11.21
N ALA A 429 -14.17 -12.10 10.35
CA ALA A 429 -15.40 -12.89 10.32
C ALA A 429 -15.16 -14.37 9.98
N ASN A 430 -14.20 -14.66 9.09
CA ASN A 430 -13.80 -16.02 8.76
C ASN A 430 -13.08 -16.74 9.91
N ASN A 431 -12.34 -16.00 10.74
CA ASN A 431 -11.60 -16.56 11.87
C ASN A 431 -12.46 -16.73 13.14
N SER A 432 -13.40 -15.82 13.40
CA SER A 432 -14.18 -15.73 14.65
C SER A 432 -15.57 -16.36 14.58
N GLY A 433 -16.03 -16.75 13.38
CA GLY A 433 -17.38 -17.28 13.13
C GLY A 433 -18.52 -16.25 13.24
N HIS A 434 -18.27 -15.06 13.81
CA HIS A 434 -19.25 -13.98 13.92
C HIS A 434 -19.17 -13.07 12.71
N ARG A 435 -20.12 -13.23 11.77
CA ARG A 435 -20.13 -12.47 10.52
C ARG A 435 -21.13 -11.31 10.59
N ASN A 436 -20.66 -10.08 10.86
CA ASN A 436 -21.50 -8.89 10.64
C ASN A 436 -21.46 -8.49 9.15
N LEU A 437 -22.06 -9.32 8.30
CA LEU A 437 -22.09 -9.13 6.85
C LEU A 437 -22.78 -7.81 6.45
N SER A 438 -23.74 -7.33 7.25
CA SER A 438 -24.39 -6.03 7.03
C SER A 438 -23.43 -4.85 7.14
N ALA A 439 -22.55 -4.84 8.14
CA ALA A 439 -21.56 -3.76 8.29
C ALA A 439 -20.54 -3.78 7.15
N ILE A 440 -20.10 -4.97 6.75
CA ILE A 440 -19.17 -5.17 5.63
C ILE A 440 -19.81 -4.67 4.32
N GLU A 441 -21.05 -5.06 4.06
CA GLU A 441 -21.81 -4.60 2.89
C GLU A 441 -21.95 -3.07 2.89
N ALA A 442 -22.23 -2.44 4.03
CA ALA A 442 -22.34 -0.98 4.13
C ALA A 442 -21.03 -0.27 3.75
N HIS A 443 -19.88 -0.77 4.22
CA HIS A 443 -18.58 -0.25 3.81
C HIS A 443 -18.33 -0.42 2.30
N LEU A 444 -18.66 -1.58 1.72
CA LEU A 444 -18.50 -1.80 0.29
C LEU A 444 -19.40 -0.89 -0.56
N HIS A 445 -20.62 -0.60 -0.11
CA HIS A 445 -21.47 0.40 -0.75
C HIS A 445 -20.89 1.81 -0.64
N ALA A 446 -20.38 2.22 0.52
CA ALA A 446 -19.71 3.52 0.67
C ALA A 446 -18.49 3.63 -0.26
N ALA A 447 -17.73 2.54 -0.43
CA ALA A 447 -16.61 2.50 -1.36
C ALA A 447 -17.05 2.68 -2.82
N LEU A 448 -18.15 2.04 -3.22
CA LEU A 448 -18.70 2.14 -4.58
C LEU A 448 -19.45 3.45 -4.84
N GLN A 449 -19.98 4.10 -3.80
CA GLN A 449 -20.50 5.46 -3.93
C GLN A 449 -19.37 6.44 -4.24
N ALA A 450 -18.21 6.26 -3.59
CA ALA A 450 -17.05 7.12 -3.81
C ALA A 450 -16.30 6.82 -5.12
N HIS A 451 -16.26 5.55 -5.52
CA HIS A 451 -15.68 5.10 -6.79
C HIS A 451 -16.58 4.06 -7.46
N PRO A 452 -17.54 4.49 -8.30
CA PRO A 452 -18.47 3.59 -8.96
C PRO A 452 -17.81 2.58 -9.91
N ALA A 453 -16.59 2.81 -10.38
CA ALA A 453 -15.88 1.85 -11.22
C ALA A 453 -14.93 0.93 -10.43
N PHE A 454 -15.00 0.91 -9.09
CA PHE A 454 -14.08 0.13 -8.27
C PHE A 454 -14.35 -1.38 -8.36
N THR A 455 -13.70 -2.03 -9.33
CA THR A 455 -13.85 -3.47 -9.64
C THR A 455 -13.64 -4.36 -8.41
N ALA A 456 -12.58 -4.12 -7.62
CA ALA A 456 -12.28 -4.93 -6.44
C ALA A 456 -13.39 -4.84 -5.37
N ALA A 457 -13.88 -3.64 -5.06
CA ALA A 457 -14.98 -3.46 -4.12
C ALA A 457 -16.28 -4.10 -4.61
N ARG A 458 -16.60 -3.97 -5.90
CA ARG A 458 -17.79 -4.61 -6.49
C ARG A 458 -17.70 -6.13 -6.46
N GLN A 459 -16.52 -6.69 -6.74
CA GLN A 459 -16.27 -8.12 -6.65
C GLN A 459 -16.46 -8.62 -5.21
N LYS A 460 -15.93 -7.91 -4.21
CA LYS A 460 -16.17 -8.27 -2.80
C LYS A 460 -17.65 -8.15 -2.44
N LEU A 461 -18.35 -7.11 -2.91
CA LEU A 461 -19.76 -6.91 -2.62
C LEU A 461 -20.64 -8.07 -3.09
N MET A 462 -20.46 -8.56 -4.33
CA MET A 462 -21.26 -9.69 -4.81
C MET A 462 -21.05 -10.95 -3.97
N LEU A 463 -19.81 -11.21 -3.51
CA LEU A 463 -19.51 -12.37 -2.67
C LEU A 463 -20.16 -12.23 -1.28
N VAL A 464 -20.05 -11.05 -0.66
CA VAL A 464 -20.66 -10.76 0.64
C VAL A 464 -22.18 -10.86 0.59
N GLN A 465 -22.80 -10.36 -0.48
CA GLN A 465 -24.25 -10.47 -0.67
C GLN A 465 -24.69 -11.92 -0.83
N TYR A 466 -23.93 -12.74 -1.55
CA TYR A 466 -24.21 -14.17 -1.69
C TYR A 466 -24.11 -14.89 -0.34
N GLU A 467 -23.03 -14.64 0.41
CA GLU A 467 -22.86 -15.21 1.75
C GLU A 467 -23.94 -14.76 2.74
N ALA A 468 -24.47 -13.55 2.58
CA ALA A 468 -25.58 -13.04 3.38
C ALA A 468 -26.95 -13.59 2.96
N GLY A 469 -27.01 -14.53 2.00
CA GLY A 469 -28.26 -15.08 1.46
C GLY A 469 -29.05 -14.13 0.55
N LYS A 470 -28.47 -12.97 0.20
CA LYS A 470 -29.10 -11.96 -0.68
C LYS A 470 -28.83 -12.29 -2.16
N PHE A 471 -29.29 -13.46 -2.60
CA PHE A 471 -28.96 -14.03 -3.92
C PHE A 471 -29.28 -13.09 -5.09
N ASP A 472 -30.46 -12.47 -5.11
CA ASP A 472 -30.82 -11.55 -6.20
C ASP A 472 -29.92 -10.32 -6.26
N ALA A 473 -29.51 -9.79 -5.10
CA ALA A 473 -28.59 -8.67 -5.04
C ALA A 473 -27.20 -9.09 -5.56
N ALA A 474 -26.70 -10.25 -5.14
CA ALA A 474 -25.43 -10.79 -5.62
C ALA A 474 -25.40 -10.97 -7.14
N LEU A 475 -26.47 -11.54 -7.73
CA LEU A 475 -26.60 -11.70 -9.17
C LEU A 475 -26.64 -10.35 -9.90
N ARG A 476 -27.38 -9.36 -9.39
CA ARG A 476 -27.40 -8.00 -9.98
C ARG A 476 -26.01 -7.35 -9.92
N THR A 477 -25.34 -7.41 -8.77
CA THR A 477 -23.99 -6.85 -8.58
C THR A 477 -22.98 -7.53 -9.50
N GLY A 478 -23.02 -8.86 -9.61
CA GLY A 478 -22.15 -9.62 -10.52
C GLY A 478 -22.39 -9.29 -11.99
N ARG A 479 -23.66 -9.13 -12.42
CA ARG A 479 -23.98 -8.69 -13.80
C ARG A 479 -23.47 -7.29 -14.09
N ALA A 480 -23.63 -6.35 -13.13
CA ALA A 480 -23.08 -5.00 -13.27
C ALA A 480 -21.55 -5.01 -13.34
N LEU A 481 -20.88 -5.91 -12.60
CA LEU A 481 -19.44 -6.10 -12.68
C LEU A 481 -19.01 -6.59 -14.07
N LEU A 482 -19.71 -7.57 -14.65
CA LEU A 482 -19.42 -8.05 -16.01
C LEU A 482 -19.75 -7.04 -17.10
N ALA A 483 -20.73 -6.16 -16.89
CA ALA A 483 -21.00 -5.07 -17.84
C ALA A 483 -19.84 -4.08 -17.93
N ALA A 484 -19.16 -3.80 -16.80
CA ALA A 484 -18.00 -2.91 -16.74
C ALA A 484 -16.67 -3.62 -17.04
N SER A 485 -16.55 -4.90 -16.71
CA SER A 485 -15.35 -5.72 -16.91
C SER A 485 -15.75 -7.09 -17.43
N PRO A 486 -16.00 -7.21 -18.75
CA PRO A 486 -16.47 -8.45 -19.36
C PRO A 486 -15.56 -9.63 -19.04
N ASP A 487 -14.25 -9.45 -18.98
CA ASP A 487 -13.31 -10.56 -18.77
C ASP A 487 -13.01 -10.84 -17.29
N ASN A 488 -13.81 -10.30 -16.36
CA ASN A 488 -13.61 -10.55 -14.92
C ASN A 488 -13.89 -12.02 -14.59
N TYR A 489 -12.81 -12.79 -14.42
CA TYR A 489 -12.83 -14.22 -14.10
C TYR A 489 -13.70 -14.54 -12.87
N VAL A 490 -13.50 -13.82 -11.76
CA VAL A 490 -14.19 -14.09 -10.49
C VAL A 490 -15.70 -13.93 -10.65
N ALA A 491 -16.14 -12.86 -11.31
CA ALA A 491 -17.55 -12.64 -11.59
C ALA A 491 -18.15 -13.75 -12.47
N ARG A 492 -17.46 -14.16 -13.54
CA ARG A 492 -17.96 -15.22 -14.44
C ARG A 492 -18.05 -16.57 -13.73
N LEU A 493 -17.00 -16.96 -13.01
CA LEU A 493 -16.96 -18.23 -12.30
C LEU A 493 -18.11 -18.30 -11.27
N HIS A 494 -18.21 -17.31 -10.39
CA HIS A 494 -19.22 -17.32 -9.33
C HIS A 494 -20.64 -17.18 -9.85
N LEU A 495 -20.90 -16.33 -10.86
CA LEU A 495 -22.22 -16.28 -11.48
C LEU A 495 -22.60 -17.62 -12.11
N GLY A 496 -21.66 -18.31 -12.76
CA GLY A 496 -21.85 -19.66 -13.28
C GLY A 496 -22.26 -20.65 -12.19
N ILE A 497 -21.52 -20.66 -11.07
CA ILE A 497 -21.82 -21.51 -9.91
C ILE A 497 -23.21 -21.21 -9.34
N TRP A 498 -23.51 -19.93 -9.08
CA TRP A 498 -24.76 -19.52 -8.44
C TRP A 498 -25.98 -19.77 -9.31
N LEU A 499 -25.87 -19.52 -10.63
CA LEU A 499 -26.95 -19.81 -11.57
C LEU A 499 -27.20 -21.31 -11.70
N ARG A 500 -26.15 -22.14 -11.65
CA ARG A 500 -26.28 -23.61 -11.60
C ARG A 500 -27.02 -24.05 -10.33
N ASP A 501 -26.66 -23.49 -9.18
CA ASP A 501 -27.28 -23.83 -7.91
C ASP A 501 -28.75 -23.35 -7.84
N ALA A 502 -29.08 -22.29 -8.58
CA ALA A 502 -30.46 -21.85 -8.82
C ALA A 502 -31.22 -22.65 -9.92
N GLY A 503 -30.59 -23.67 -10.54
CA GLY A 503 -31.19 -24.48 -11.60
C GLY A 503 -31.23 -23.82 -12.99
N ALA A 504 -30.68 -22.62 -13.15
CA ALA A 504 -30.60 -21.89 -14.42
C ALA A 504 -29.41 -22.36 -15.28
N TYR A 505 -29.38 -23.66 -15.62
CA TYR A 505 -28.23 -24.33 -16.23
C TYR A 505 -27.73 -23.66 -17.52
N GLU A 506 -28.62 -23.33 -18.47
CA GLU A 506 -28.22 -22.67 -19.72
C GLU A 506 -27.50 -21.33 -19.50
N HIS A 507 -27.90 -20.57 -18.48
CA HIS A 507 -27.22 -19.32 -18.12
C HIS A 507 -25.88 -19.59 -17.46
N ALA A 508 -25.80 -20.60 -16.59
CA ALA A 508 -24.56 -21.03 -15.95
C ALA A 508 -23.51 -21.47 -16.98
N LEU A 509 -23.92 -22.31 -17.94
CA LEU A 509 -23.04 -22.84 -18.98
C LEU A 509 -22.43 -21.74 -19.84
N ARG A 510 -23.18 -20.68 -20.17
CA ARG A 510 -22.62 -19.53 -20.90
C ARG A 510 -21.42 -18.90 -20.19
N HIS A 511 -21.54 -18.67 -18.88
CA HIS A 511 -20.45 -18.09 -18.10
C HIS A 511 -19.27 -19.05 -17.96
N LEU A 512 -19.53 -20.31 -17.60
CA LEU A 512 -18.51 -21.32 -17.36
C LEU A 512 -17.73 -21.69 -18.63
N ARG A 513 -18.41 -21.78 -19.79
CA ARG A 513 -17.74 -21.99 -21.08
C ARG A 513 -16.77 -20.85 -21.40
N THR A 514 -17.13 -19.59 -21.12
CA THR A 514 -16.19 -18.48 -21.30
C THR A 514 -14.97 -18.63 -20.40
N VAL A 515 -15.16 -18.99 -19.12
CA VAL A 515 -14.05 -19.21 -18.17
C VAL A 515 -13.10 -20.31 -18.68
N THR A 516 -13.63 -21.46 -19.09
CA THR A 516 -12.79 -22.57 -19.59
C THR A 516 -12.20 -22.31 -20.97
N ALA A 517 -12.77 -21.39 -21.75
CA ALA A 517 -12.19 -20.98 -23.03
C ALA A 517 -11.02 -20.02 -22.83
N SER A 518 -11.12 -19.10 -21.87
CA SER A 518 -10.03 -18.15 -21.55
C SER A 518 -8.93 -18.76 -20.68
N HIS A 519 -9.28 -19.73 -19.82
CA HIS A 519 -8.36 -20.47 -18.94
C HIS A 519 -8.61 -21.98 -19.04
N PRO A 520 -8.10 -22.64 -20.09
CA PRO A 520 -8.32 -24.08 -20.31
C PRO A 520 -7.88 -25.00 -19.17
N GLU A 521 -6.87 -24.57 -18.41
CA GLU A 521 -6.27 -25.25 -17.25
C GLU A 521 -7.00 -24.97 -15.93
N ASP A 522 -8.01 -24.09 -15.92
CA ASP A 522 -8.70 -23.68 -14.69
C ASP A 522 -9.51 -24.83 -14.09
N VAL A 523 -9.07 -25.31 -12.91
CA VAL A 523 -9.66 -26.46 -12.23
C VAL A 523 -11.12 -26.20 -11.87
N GLU A 524 -11.42 -25.04 -11.26
CA GLU A 524 -12.77 -24.72 -10.79
C GLU A 524 -13.74 -24.52 -11.94
N GLY A 525 -13.38 -23.75 -12.96
CA GLY A 525 -14.20 -23.52 -14.14
C GLY A 525 -14.53 -24.84 -14.86
N ASN A 526 -13.54 -25.72 -15.05
CA ASN A 526 -13.75 -27.02 -15.68
C ASN A 526 -14.61 -27.96 -14.81
N TYR A 527 -14.37 -27.99 -13.49
CA TYR A 527 -15.19 -28.76 -12.55
C TYR A 527 -16.64 -28.30 -12.57
N HIS A 528 -16.87 -27.00 -12.40
CA HIS A 528 -18.21 -26.43 -12.37
C HIS A 528 -18.92 -26.53 -13.72
N LEU A 529 -18.21 -26.42 -14.85
CA LEU A 529 -18.78 -26.67 -16.18
C LEU A 529 -19.29 -28.10 -16.31
N GLY A 530 -18.45 -29.08 -15.96
CA GLY A 530 -18.82 -30.50 -16.02
C GLY A 530 -20.00 -30.83 -15.12
N VAL A 531 -19.97 -30.41 -13.86
CA VAL A 531 -21.08 -30.62 -12.92
C VAL A 531 -22.37 -29.94 -13.40
N SER A 532 -22.29 -28.75 -14.01
CA SER A 532 -23.47 -28.06 -14.53
C SER A 532 -24.13 -28.84 -15.67
N LEU A 533 -23.35 -29.40 -16.59
CA LEU A 533 -23.85 -30.24 -17.70
C LEU A 533 -24.51 -31.53 -17.18
N LEU A 534 -23.91 -32.19 -16.17
CA LEU A 534 -24.48 -33.40 -15.55
C LEU A 534 -25.79 -33.12 -14.81
N ARG A 535 -25.86 -32.00 -14.08
CA ARG A 535 -27.08 -31.58 -13.38
C ARG A 535 -28.19 -31.16 -14.35
N MET A 536 -27.83 -30.55 -15.48
CA MET A 536 -28.78 -30.24 -16.54
C MET A 536 -29.37 -31.51 -17.16
N HIS A 537 -28.53 -32.51 -17.46
CA HIS A 537 -28.96 -33.82 -17.98
C HIS A 537 -29.98 -34.50 -17.05
N THR A 538 -29.70 -34.52 -15.75
CA THR A 538 -30.57 -35.16 -14.76
C THR A 538 -31.88 -34.40 -14.53
N SER A 539 -31.89 -33.08 -14.68
CA SER A 539 -33.08 -32.24 -14.45
C SER A 539 -33.95 -32.06 -15.69
N GLN A 540 -33.35 -32.10 -16.88
CA GLN A 540 -34.01 -31.91 -18.18
C GLN A 540 -33.52 -33.00 -19.13
N PRO A 541 -34.23 -34.15 -19.24
CA PRO A 541 -33.85 -35.25 -20.11
C PRO A 541 -34.05 -34.87 -21.59
N GLY A 542 -33.11 -34.09 -22.12
CA GLY A 542 -33.04 -33.62 -23.51
C GLY A 542 -31.62 -33.24 -23.93
N THR A 543 -30.64 -33.39 -23.05
CA THR A 543 -29.22 -33.14 -23.35
C THR A 543 -28.67 -34.09 -24.41
N THR A 544 -27.88 -33.56 -25.32
CA THR A 544 -27.29 -34.33 -26.42
C THR A 544 -26.10 -35.17 -25.94
N PRO A 545 -25.78 -36.30 -26.63
CA PRO A 545 -24.53 -37.03 -26.38
C PRO A 545 -23.26 -36.15 -26.45
N GLU A 546 -23.34 -35.02 -27.14
CA GLU A 546 -22.28 -34.01 -27.21
C GLU A 546 -22.05 -33.29 -25.88
N GLN A 547 -23.12 -32.94 -25.15
CA GLN A 547 -23.01 -32.29 -23.84
C GLN A 547 -22.44 -33.22 -22.77
N LEU A 548 -22.75 -34.53 -22.82
CA LEU A 548 -22.13 -35.53 -21.95
C LEU A 548 -20.63 -35.70 -22.26
N ARG A 549 -20.24 -35.67 -23.55
CA ARG A 549 -18.83 -35.65 -23.96
C ARG A 549 -18.12 -34.39 -23.47
N GLU A 550 -18.76 -33.23 -23.58
CA GLU A 550 -18.23 -31.95 -23.06
C GLU A 550 -18.03 -32.03 -21.54
N ALA A 551 -19.02 -32.56 -20.80
CA ALA A 551 -18.94 -32.71 -19.35
C ALA A 551 -17.75 -33.60 -18.93
N ARG A 552 -17.61 -34.77 -19.58
CA ARG A 552 -16.47 -35.66 -19.38
C ARG A 552 -15.15 -34.98 -19.71
N GLY A 553 -15.08 -34.26 -20.83
CA GLY A 553 -13.86 -33.55 -21.25
C GLY A 553 -13.45 -32.45 -20.27
N ALA A 554 -14.40 -31.69 -19.73
CA ALA A 554 -14.15 -30.68 -18.71
C ALA A 554 -13.64 -31.31 -17.41
N LEU A 555 -14.31 -32.36 -16.90
CA LEU A 555 -13.90 -33.03 -15.68
C LEU A 555 -12.53 -33.73 -15.81
N LEU A 556 -12.20 -34.27 -16.98
CA LEU A 556 -10.86 -34.78 -17.27
C LEU A 556 -9.78 -33.67 -17.24
N ARG A 557 -10.06 -32.48 -17.78
CA ARG A 557 -9.15 -31.32 -17.65
C ARG A 557 -8.95 -30.94 -16.18
N ALA A 558 -10.03 -30.82 -15.42
CA ALA A 558 -9.96 -30.51 -13.99
C ALA A 558 -9.15 -31.57 -13.22
N ALA A 559 -9.39 -32.86 -13.47
CA ALA A 559 -8.69 -33.97 -12.81
C ALA A 559 -7.20 -34.03 -13.17
N ARG A 560 -6.81 -33.66 -14.40
CA ARG A 560 -5.38 -33.60 -14.78
C ARG A 560 -4.59 -32.57 -13.98
N HIS A 561 -5.20 -31.44 -13.67
CA HIS A 561 -4.56 -30.36 -12.91
C HIS A 561 -4.74 -30.50 -11.39
N ALA A 562 -5.70 -31.31 -10.94
CA ALA A 562 -5.94 -31.61 -9.53
C ALA A 562 -6.32 -33.09 -9.30
N PRO A 563 -5.38 -34.04 -9.50
CA PRO A 563 -5.70 -35.48 -9.49
C PRO A 563 -6.10 -36.02 -8.11
N LEU A 564 -5.77 -35.30 -7.03
CA LEU A 564 -6.06 -35.70 -5.65
C LEU A 564 -7.42 -35.19 -5.13
N ARG A 565 -8.15 -34.39 -5.93
CA ARG A 565 -9.47 -33.87 -5.58
C ARG A 565 -10.55 -34.93 -5.79
N SER A 566 -10.97 -35.55 -4.68
CA SER A 566 -11.97 -36.64 -4.67
C SER A 566 -13.32 -36.26 -5.29
N ASP A 567 -13.76 -35.01 -5.08
CA ASP A 567 -14.98 -34.44 -5.64
C ASP A 567 -14.97 -34.36 -7.18
N ILE A 568 -13.81 -34.05 -7.78
CA ILE A 568 -13.67 -34.03 -9.25
C ILE A 568 -13.72 -35.44 -9.80
N VAL A 569 -12.96 -36.37 -9.21
CA VAL A 569 -12.89 -37.77 -9.66
C VAL A 569 -14.25 -38.46 -9.54
N GLU A 570 -15.00 -38.18 -8.46
CA GLU A 570 -16.36 -38.67 -8.28
C GLU A 570 -17.29 -38.22 -9.40
N GLN A 571 -17.30 -36.92 -9.71
CA GLN A 571 -18.14 -36.37 -10.78
C GLN A 571 -17.69 -36.83 -12.17
N LEU A 572 -16.39 -37.07 -12.37
CA LEU A 572 -15.87 -37.69 -13.59
C LEU A 572 -16.44 -39.10 -13.79
N GLY A 573 -16.50 -39.91 -12.72
CA GLY A 573 -17.14 -41.22 -12.77
C GLY A 573 -18.62 -41.14 -13.15
N VAL A 574 -19.35 -40.14 -12.64
CA VAL A 574 -20.75 -39.87 -13.05
C VAL A 574 -20.83 -39.55 -14.55
N ALA A 575 -19.95 -38.69 -15.06
CA ALA A 575 -19.92 -38.35 -16.48
C ALA A 575 -19.60 -39.56 -17.37
N GLN A 576 -18.67 -40.43 -16.95
CA GLN A 576 -18.30 -41.64 -17.66
C GLN A 576 -19.45 -42.65 -17.68
N PHE A 577 -20.09 -42.86 -16.54
CA PHE A 577 -21.26 -43.73 -16.42
C PHE A 577 -22.40 -43.31 -17.34
N LEU A 578 -22.76 -42.02 -17.34
CA LEU A 578 -23.80 -41.47 -18.22
C LEU A 578 -23.40 -41.50 -19.71
N SER A 579 -22.10 -41.49 -20.00
CA SER A 579 -21.58 -41.61 -21.37
C SER A 579 -21.44 -43.06 -21.85
N GLY A 580 -21.76 -44.07 -21.03
CA GLY A 580 -21.62 -45.50 -21.33
C GLY A 580 -20.22 -46.09 -21.11
N ASP A 581 -19.27 -45.32 -20.54
CA ASP A 581 -17.94 -45.76 -20.17
C ASP A 581 -17.95 -46.34 -18.74
N PHE A 582 -18.52 -47.54 -18.60
CA PHE A 582 -18.73 -48.16 -17.28
C PHE A 582 -17.42 -48.55 -16.58
N GLN A 583 -16.41 -48.99 -17.33
CA GLN A 583 -15.09 -49.34 -16.78
C GLN A 583 -14.32 -48.12 -16.28
N GLY A 584 -14.38 -47.00 -17.01
CA GLY A 584 -13.85 -45.73 -16.54
C GLY A 584 -14.53 -45.24 -15.25
N ALA A 585 -15.87 -45.35 -15.19
CA ALA A 585 -16.64 -44.98 -14.00
C ALA A 585 -16.29 -45.82 -12.77
N ILE A 586 -16.14 -47.15 -12.93
CA ILE A 586 -15.69 -48.07 -11.88
C ILE A 586 -14.34 -47.63 -11.34
N THR A 587 -13.37 -47.41 -12.23
CA THR A 587 -12.00 -47.01 -11.85
C THR A 587 -12.00 -45.71 -11.03
N ALA A 588 -12.78 -44.71 -11.47
CA ALA A 588 -12.89 -43.42 -10.80
C ALA A 588 -13.52 -43.55 -9.41
N TRP A 589 -14.61 -44.31 -9.27
CA TRP A 589 -15.31 -44.47 -8.00
C TRP A 589 -14.60 -45.40 -7.02
N GLU A 590 -13.96 -46.48 -7.47
CA GLU A 590 -13.10 -47.33 -6.63
C GLU A 590 -11.95 -46.53 -6.01
N HIS A 591 -11.38 -45.58 -6.76
CA HIS A 591 -10.33 -44.71 -6.26
C HIS A 591 -10.81 -43.78 -5.11
N VAL A 592 -12.06 -43.33 -5.15
CA VAL A 592 -12.61 -42.37 -4.17
C VAL A 592 -13.34 -43.03 -3.00
N LEU A 593 -13.89 -44.23 -3.20
CA LEU A 593 -14.70 -44.95 -2.22
C LEU A 593 -14.02 -45.15 -0.85
N PRO A 594 -12.72 -45.52 -0.74
CA PRO A 594 -12.05 -45.70 0.54
C PRO A 594 -12.00 -44.42 1.39
N ALA A 595 -11.88 -43.26 0.74
CA ALA A 595 -11.74 -41.97 1.40
C ALA A 595 -13.08 -41.43 1.91
N ARG A 596 -14.19 -41.65 1.20
CA ARG A 596 -15.51 -41.12 1.60
C ARG A 596 -16.39 -42.09 2.40
N ARG A 597 -16.16 -43.41 2.30
CA ARG A 597 -17.01 -44.46 2.92
C ARG A 597 -18.52 -44.17 2.83
N SER A 598 -18.98 -43.62 1.69
CA SER A 598 -20.36 -43.15 1.57
C SER A 598 -21.24 -44.21 0.91
N ARG A 599 -22.37 -44.53 1.55
CA ARG A 599 -23.42 -45.37 0.95
C ARG A 599 -23.94 -44.77 -0.37
N GLN A 600 -23.93 -43.43 -0.46
CA GLN A 600 -24.34 -42.67 -1.65
C GLN A 600 -23.47 -42.96 -2.88
N LEU A 601 -22.17 -43.25 -2.71
CA LEU A 601 -21.27 -43.60 -3.82
C LEU A 601 -21.29 -45.09 -4.15
N ALA A 602 -21.60 -45.95 -3.18
CA ALA A 602 -21.68 -47.40 -3.37
C ALA A 602 -22.84 -47.82 -4.28
N ILE A 603 -23.95 -47.07 -4.29
CA ILE A 603 -25.11 -47.31 -5.18
C ILE A 603 -24.74 -47.18 -6.67
N PRO A 604 -24.26 -46.02 -7.16
CA PRO A 604 -23.90 -45.88 -8.57
C PRO A 604 -22.75 -46.80 -8.97
N LEU A 605 -21.80 -47.09 -8.07
CA LEU A 605 -20.72 -48.06 -8.35
C LEU A 605 -21.24 -49.50 -8.52
N ARG A 606 -22.19 -49.95 -7.69
CA ARG A 606 -22.86 -51.25 -7.86
C ARG A 606 -23.56 -51.31 -9.22
N GLU A 607 -24.25 -50.25 -9.61
CA GLU A 607 -24.91 -50.18 -10.92
C GLU A 607 -23.91 -50.24 -12.08
N ALA A 608 -22.75 -49.59 -11.95
CA ALA A 608 -21.67 -49.68 -12.95
C ALA A 608 -21.09 -51.08 -13.07
N TYR A 609 -20.85 -51.79 -11.96
CA TYR A 609 -20.44 -53.19 -12.02
C TYR A 609 -21.47 -54.06 -12.74
N LEU A 610 -22.76 -53.88 -12.47
CA LEU A 610 -23.82 -54.63 -13.16
C LEU A 610 -23.83 -54.35 -14.67
N LYS A 611 -23.73 -53.08 -15.07
CA LYS A 611 -23.69 -52.70 -16.50
C LYS A 611 -22.40 -53.11 -17.20
N ALA A 612 -21.30 -53.29 -16.45
CA ALA A 612 -20.04 -53.82 -16.95
C ALA A 612 -19.94 -55.36 -16.94
N GLY A 613 -20.95 -56.07 -16.41
CA GLY A 613 -20.97 -57.53 -16.30
C GLY A 613 -20.21 -58.10 -15.08
N GLU A 614 -19.78 -57.28 -14.14
CA GLU A 614 -19.02 -57.66 -12.94
C GLU A 614 -19.93 -58.02 -11.75
N HIS A 615 -20.80 -59.03 -11.95
CA HIS A 615 -21.85 -59.39 -11.00
C HIS A 615 -21.34 -59.79 -9.60
N GLU A 616 -20.18 -60.44 -9.49
CA GLU A 616 -19.60 -60.83 -8.20
C GLU A 616 -19.18 -59.63 -7.37
N LYS A 617 -18.54 -58.63 -7.99
CA LYS A 617 -18.14 -57.39 -7.32
C LYS A 617 -19.36 -56.56 -6.92
N ALA A 618 -20.38 -56.50 -7.78
CA ALA A 618 -21.65 -55.86 -7.46
C ALA A 618 -22.32 -56.49 -6.22
N ALA A 619 -22.33 -57.82 -6.12
CA ALA A 619 -22.89 -58.55 -4.98
C ALA A 619 -22.07 -58.38 -3.70
N ALA A 620 -20.73 -58.38 -3.82
CA ALA A 620 -19.84 -58.12 -2.69
C ALA A 620 -20.02 -56.71 -2.12
N LEU A 621 -20.09 -55.70 -2.99
CA LEU A 621 -20.33 -54.31 -2.60
C LEU A 621 -21.72 -54.14 -1.96
N GLY A 622 -22.75 -54.80 -2.51
CA GLY A 622 -24.10 -54.80 -1.95
C GLY A 622 -24.15 -55.37 -0.52
N ARG A 623 -23.46 -56.49 -0.26
CA ARG A 623 -23.33 -57.05 1.10
C ARG A 623 -22.58 -56.12 2.04
N GLN A 624 -21.49 -55.51 1.57
CA GLN A 624 -20.64 -54.63 2.38
C GLN A 624 -21.38 -53.36 2.85
N TYR A 625 -22.24 -52.79 2.00
CA TYR A 625 -22.94 -51.52 2.27
C TYR A 625 -24.44 -51.66 2.53
N GLN A 626 -24.94 -52.90 2.69
CA GLN A 626 -26.36 -53.20 2.89
C GLN A 626 -27.23 -52.49 1.84
N LEU A 627 -26.91 -52.70 0.57
CA LEU A 627 -27.68 -52.20 -0.57
C LEU A 627 -28.60 -53.32 -1.04
N ASP A 628 -29.91 -53.10 -0.93
CA ASP A 628 -30.94 -54.05 -1.40
C ASP A 628 -30.86 -54.20 -2.94
#